data_AF-A0A085V3P8-F1
#
_entry.id   AF-A0A085V3P8-F1
#
_cell.length_a   1.000
_cell.length_b   1.000
_cell.length_c   1.000
_cell.angle_alpha   90.00
_cell.angle_beta   90.00
_cell.angle_gamma   90.00
#
_symmetry.space_group_name_H-M   'P 1'
#
loop_
_entity.id
_entity.type
_entity.pdbx_description
1 polymer ?
#
loop_
_entity_poly.entity_id
_entity_poly.type
_entity_poly.pdbx_seq_one_letter_code
_entity_poly.pdbx_strand_id
1 'polypeptide(L)'
;MVRKKATKLYLAITDPSLASLSSQRYVVGTNRPGNESTAAFISTSDPQKRIYLTELFFEVPEFTLNRNALYSGFNVAAHYRAGTLIHELAHQTGNTHDIADLDSSAPFADFLDDSRAETEVIRDQLRSLRATALSHNTPADRLFRIDDGEGWRDIVERDGAMKEVILRITGTTNLADARHVFLNDEQKRAEVILSNADSVAALLMDLGRSQVLPEPGDDETITSSR
;
A
#
# COMPACT_ATOMS: atom_id res chain seq x y z
N MET A 1 -8.62 8.81 13.97
CA MET A 1 -8.47 7.42 13.46
C MET A 1 -7.12 7.18 12.81
N VAL A 2 -6.74 7.96 11.79
CA VAL A 2 -5.45 7.87 11.06
C VAL A 2 -4.24 7.77 12.01
N ARG A 3 -4.05 8.75 12.91
CA ARG A 3 -2.94 8.77 13.88
C ARG A 3 -2.82 7.46 14.67
N LYS A 4 -3.94 6.88 15.12
CA LYS A 4 -3.92 5.63 15.89
C LYS A 4 -3.41 4.45 15.06
N LYS A 5 -3.81 4.32 13.80
CA LYS A 5 -3.32 3.27 12.90
C LYS A 5 -1.84 3.49 12.54
N ALA A 6 -1.46 4.71 12.18
CA ALA A 6 -0.08 5.06 11.89
C ALA A 6 0.84 4.78 13.09
N THR A 7 0.46 5.19 14.31
CA THR A 7 1.24 4.89 15.53
C THR A 7 1.37 3.40 15.81
N LYS A 8 0.28 2.62 15.65
CA LYS A 8 0.35 1.17 15.83
C LYS A 8 1.33 0.51 14.86
N LEU A 9 1.28 0.91 13.60
CA LEU A 9 2.12 0.33 12.56
C LEU A 9 3.58 0.80 12.69
N TYR A 10 3.80 2.07 13.06
CA TYR A 10 5.13 2.56 13.45
C TYR A 10 5.75 1.72 14.56
N LEU A 11 5.01 1.47 15.65
CA LEU A 11 5.48 0.62 16.74
C LEU A 11 5.81 -0.80 16.27
N ALA A 12 5.00 -1.35 15.36
CA ALA A 12 5.21 -2.67 14.77
C ALA A 12 6.50 -2.73 13.92
N ILE A 13 6.75 -1.71 13.10
CA ILE A 13 7.95 -1.61 12.25
C ILE A 13 9.20 -1.46 13.11
N THR A 14 9.12 -0.72 14.21
CA THR A 14 10.24 -0.51 15.15
C THR A 14 10.40 -1.64 16.18
N ASP A 15 9.61 -2.71 16.08
CA ASP A 15 9.68 -3.83 17.02
C ASP A 15 11.04 -4.53 16.91
N PRO A 16 11.82 -4.66 18.00
CA PRO A 16 13.14 -5.29 17.97
C PRO A 16 13.14 -6.72 17.44
N SER A 17 12.00 -7.43 17.52
CA SER A 17 11.85 -8.78 16.96
C SER A 17 11.94 -8.82 15.42
N LEU A 18 11.87 -7.68 14.74
CA LEU A 18 12.04 -7.55 13.29
C LEU A 18 13.46 -7.17 12.87
N ALA A 19 14.40 -7.03 13.81
CA ALA A 19 15.80 -6.71 13.51
C ALA A 19 16.41 -7.76 12.57
N SER A 20 16.91 -7.31 11.41
CA SER A 20 17.26 -8.18 10.27
C SER A 20 18.26 -9.30 10.61
N LEU A 21 19.21 -9.05 11.52
CA LEU A 21 20.29 -9.99 11.83
C LEU A 21 19.92 -11.07 12.86
N SER A 22 18.86 -10.87 13.62
CA SER A 22 18.49 -11.75 14.75
C SER A 22 17.02 -12.18 14.75
N SER A 23 16.21 -11.62 13.86
CA SER A 23 14.78 -11.91 13.80
C SER A 23 14.53 -13.38 13.52
N GLN A 24 13.73 -14.00 14.39
CA GLN A 24 13.14 -15.31 14.18
C GLN A 24 11.77 -15.22 13.47
N ARG A 25 11.37 -14.02 13.05
CA ARG A 25 10.04 -13.76 12.47
C ARG A 25 10.02 -13.89 10.96
N TYR A 26 11.16 -13.73 10.27
CA TYR A 26 11.20 -13.92 8.82
C TYR A 26 11.36 -15.39 8.46
N VAL A 27 10.47 -15.88 7.61
CA VAL A 27 10.55 -17.22 7.01
C VAL A 27 10.65 -17.06 5.51
N VAL A 28 11.68 -17.60 4.88
CA VAL A 28 11.87 -17.51 3.43
C VAL A 28 11.43 -18.83 2.77
N GLY A 29 10.66 -18.73 1.70
CA GLY A 29 10.19 -19.87 0.92
C GLY A 29 10.01 -19.51 -0.55
N THR A 30 9.39 -20.42 -1.30
CA THR A 30 9.01 -20.20 -2.70
C THR A 30 7.51 -20.39 -2.89
N ASN A 31 6.91 -19.68 -3.84
CA ASN A 31 5.50 -19.85 -4.14
C ASN A 31 5.19 -21.25 -4.65
N ARG A 32 3.99 -21.72 -4.29
CA ARG A 32 3.40 -22.93 -4.88
C ARG A 32 2.61 -22.54 -6.13
N PRO A 33 2.41 -23.49 -7.08
CA PRO A 33 1.52 -23.26 -8.21
C PRO A 33 0.17 -22.69 -7.79
N GLY A 34 -0.30 -21.66 -8.48
CA GLY A 34 -1.51 -20.89 -8.17
C GLY A 34 -1.34 -19.73 -7.18
N ASN A 35 -0.12 -19.43 -6.73
CA ASN A 35 0.20 -18.29 -5.84
C ASN A 35 1.37 -17.46 -6.37
N GLU A 36 1.61 -17.48 -7.69
CA GLU A 36 2.79 -16.92 -8.33
C GLU A 36 2.92 -15.41 -8.18
N SER A 37 1.87 -14.69 -7.77
CA SER A 37 1.86 -13.23 -7.57
C SER A 37 2.13 -12.78 -6.14
N THR A 38 2.39 -13.70 -5.20
CA THR A 38 2.54 -13.37 -3.78
C THR A 38 3.99 -13.02 -3.46
N ALA A 39 4.26 -11.77 -3.05
CA ALA A 39 5.59 -11.33 -2.58
C ALA A 39 5.84 -11.69 -1.12
N ALA A 40 4.84 -11.53 -0.26
CA ALA A 40 4.88 -11.93 1.12
C ALA A 40 3.47 -12.25 1.61
N PHE A 41 3.37 -12.86 2.78
CA PHE A 41 2.11 -12.98 3.50
C PHE A 41 2.36 -13.20 5.00
N ILE A 42 1.32 -13.00 5.80
CA ILE A 42 1.26 -13.39 7.20
C ILE A 42 0.08 -14.33 7.47
N SER A 43 0.10 -14.97 8.63
CA SER A 43 -1.10 -15.56 9.22
C SER A 43 -1.41 -14.84 10.51
N THR A 44 -2.61 -14.25 10.62
CA THR A 44 -3.04 -13.55 11.84
C THR A 44 -3.20 -14.49 13.04
N SER A 45 -3.29 -15.81 12.79
CA SER A 45 -3.35 -16.84 13.82
C SER A 45 -1.98 -17.43 14.18
N ASP A 46 -0.89 -17.04 13.50
CA ASP A 46 0.45 -17.52 13.84
C ASP A 46 0.91 -16.93 15.18
N PRO A 47 1.07 -17.75 16.24
CA PRO A 47 1.48 -17.25 17.56
C PRO A 47 2.90 -16.65 17.54
N GLN A 48 3.74 -17.06 16.59
CA GLN A 48 5.09 -16.52 16.41
C GLN A 48 5.10 -15.23 15.59
N LYS A 49 3.95 -14.82 15.03
CA LYS A 49 3.78 -13.61 14.23
C LYS A 49 4.81 -13.51 13.11
N ARG A 50 5.07 -14.63 12.42
CA ARG A 50 6.06 -14.70 11.35
C ARG A 50 5.53 -14.01 10.10
N ILE A 51 6.48 -13.52 9.31
CA ILE A 51 6.28 -12.93 8.00
C ILE A 51 6.95 -13.87 7.01
N TYR A 52 6.16 -14.40 6.09
CA TYR A 52 6.61 -15.34 5.07
C TYR A 52 6.98 -14.54 3.82
N LEU A 53 8.23 -14.66 3.41
CA LEU A 53 8.81 -13.96 2.26
C LEU A 53 9.03 -14.98 1.14
N THR A 54 8.58 -14.66 -0.06
CA THR A 54 8.74 -15.51 -1.24
C THR A 54 9.90 -15.00 -2.10
N GLU A 55 10.14 -15.64 -3.25
CA GLU A 55 11.06 -15.15 -4.26
C GLU A 55 10.72 -13.72 -4.73
N LEU A 56 9.44 -13.37 -4.85
CA LEU A 56 8.97 -12.07 -5.33
C LEU A 56 9.20 -10.92 -4.34
N PHE A 57 9.51 -11.21 -3.07
CA PHE A 57 10.03 -10.19 -2.15
C PHE A 57 11.43 -9.71 -2.56
N PHE A 58 12.23 -10.61 -3.12
CA PHE A 58 13.62 -10.35 -3.48
C PHE A 58 13.75 -9.91 -4.94
N GLU A 59 12.89 -10.40 -5.82
CA GLU A 59 12.77 -10.06 -7.25
C GLU A 59 11.96 -8.77 -7.45
N VAL A 60 12.64 -7.64 -7.35
CA VAL A 60 12.03 -6.31 -7.45
C VAL A 60 11.67 -5.99 -8.91
N PRO A 61 10.43 -5.54 -9.21
CA PRO A 61 10.08 -5.11 -10.56
C PRO A 61 10.98 -3.98 -11.08
N GLU A 62 11.23 -3.97 -12.38
CA GLU A 62 12.05 -2.92 -13.00
C GLU A 62 11.27 -1.61 -13.13
N PHE A 63 11.75 -0.57 -12.46
CA PHE A 63 11.24 0.79 -12.58
C PHE A 63 12.33 1.70 -13.15
N THR A 64 12.02 2.39 -14.24
CA THR A 64 12.90 3.43 -14.77
C THR A 64 12.69 4.71 -13.96
N LEU A 65 13.73 5.18 -13.27
CA LEU A 65 13.68 6.38 -12.45
C LEU A 65 14.10 7.63 -13.22
N ASN A 66 13.49 8.77 -12.89
CA ASN A 66 13.95 10.06 -13.36
C ASN A 66 15.24 10.50 -12.66
N ARG A 67 15.88 11.54 -13.21
CA ARG A 67 17.16 12.05 -12.71
C ARG A 67 17.10 12.50 -11.25
N ASN A 68 16.02 13.15 -10.83
CA ASN A 68 15.90 13.67 -9.47
C ASN A 68 15.90 12.54 -8.44
N ALA A 69 15.15 11.47 -8.69
CA ALA A 69 15.13 10.28 -7.83
C ALA A 69 16.51 9.59 -7.76
N LEU A 70 17.23 9.54 -8.89
CA LEU A 70 18.61 9.02 -8.91
C LEU A 70 19.56 9.90 -8.11
N TYR A 71 19.47 11.23 -8.26
CA TYR A 71 20.31 12.18 -7.51
C TYR A 71 20.03 12.16 -6.00
N SER A 72 18.79 11.92 -5.58
CA SER A 72 18.45 11.77 -4.17
C SER A 72 18.89 10.43 -3.57
N GLY A 73 19.46 9.53 -4.38
CA GLY A 73 19.87 8.19 -3.94
C GLY A 73 18.69 7.27 -3.63
N PHE A 74 17.54 7.46 -4.30
CA PHE A 74 16.37 6.63 -4.07
C PHE A 74 16.66 5.16 -4.42
N ASN A 75 16.42 4.26 -3.47
CA ASN A 75 16.66 2.83 -3.65
C ASN A 75 15.33 2.10 -3.85
N VAL A 76 15.02 1.79 -5.12
CA VAL A 76 13.79 1.08 -5.52
C VAL A 76 13.63 -0.24 -4.78
N ALA A 77 14.71 -1.02 -4.67
CA ALA A 77 14.66 -2.33 -4.04
C ALA A 77 14.37 -2.26 -2.54
N ALA A 78 14.97 -1.29 -1.85
CA ALA A 78 14.68 -1.04 -0.44
C ALA A 78 13.25 -0.53 -0.25
N HIS A 79 12.78 0.36 -1.12
CA HIS A 79 11.42 0.90 -1.08
C HIS A 79 10.37 -0.19 -1.29
N TYR A 80 10.53 -1.00 -2.32
CA TYR A 80 9.63 -2.11 -2.63
C TYR A 80 9.49 -3.08 -1.46
N ARG A 81 10.63 -3.56 -0.92
CA ARG A 81 10.66 -4.46 0.23
C ARG A 81 10.06 -3.83 1.48
N ALA A 82 10.33 -2.54 1.71
CA ALA A 82 9.73 -1.81 2.83
C ALA A 82 8.21 -1.70 2.68
N GLY A 83 7.70 -1.34 1.51
CA GLY A 83 6.27 -1.29 1.21
C GLY A 83 5.59 -2.63 1.47
N THR A 84 6.17 -3.73 0.95
CA THR A 84 5.66 -5.09 1.20
C THR A 84 5.64 -5.44 2.69
N LEU A 85 6.72 -5.18 3.44
CA LEU A 85 6.74 -5.46 4.88
C LEU A 85 5.71 -4.62 5.65
N ILE A 86 5.54 -3.35 5.28
CA ILE A 86 4.58 -2.45 5.92
C ILE A 86 3.15 -2.91 5.65
N HIS A 87 2.86 -3.39 4.44
CA HIS A 87 1.59 -4.02 4.08
C HIS A 87 1.32 -5.24 4.99
N GLU A 88 2.26 -6.17 5.10
CA GLU A 88 2.10 -7.36 5.96
C GLU A 88 1.90 -7.02 7.44
N LEU A 89 2.65 -6.04 7.95
CA LEU A 89 2.52 -5.56 9.32
C LEU A 89 1.18 -4.83 9.55
N ALA A 90 0.61 -4.22 8.51
CA ALA A 90 -0.71 -3.61 8.59
C ALA A 90 -1.78 -4.69 8.85
N HIS A 91 -1.71 -5.84 8.19
CA HIS A 91 -2.60 -6.96 8.49
C HIS A 91 -2.45 -7.41 9.94
N GLN A 92 -1.19 -7.64 10.35
CA GLN A 92 -0.89 -8.23 11.65
C GLN A 92 -1.29 -7.33 12.84
N THR A 93 -1.22 -6.01 12.70
CA THR A 93 -1.42 -5.06 13.81
C THR A 93 -2.63 -4.16 13.69
N GLY A 94 -3.10 -3.95 12.45
CA GLY A 94 -4.17 -3.04 12.08
C GLY A 94 -5.49 -3.73 11.77
N ASN A 95 -5.52 -5.08 11.72
CA ASN A 95 -6.64 -5.88 11.23
C ASN A 95 -7.15 -5.32 9.90
N THR A 96 -6.22 -5.06 8.99
CA THR A 96 -6.50 -4.63 7.62
C THR A 96 -6.75 -5.84 6.72
N HIS A 97 -7.31 -5.58 5.55
CA HIS A 97 -7.67 -6.55 4.53
C HIS A 97 -7.28 -6.01 3.15
N ASP A 98 -7.21 -6.87 2.14
CA ASP A 98 -6.79 -6.51 0.78
C ASP A 98 -7.96 -6.04 -0.08
N ILE A 99 -8.67 -5.03 0.42
CA ILE A 99 -9.91 -4.50 -0.19
C ILE A 99 -9.66 -4.00 -1.62
N ALA A 100 -8.52 -3.35 -1.84
CA ALA A 100 -8.11 -2.84 -3.13
C ALA A 100 -6.58 -2.75 -3.22
N ASP A 101 -6.05 -3.07 -4.39
CA ASP A 101 -4.64 -2.92 -4.72
C ASP A 101 -4.35 -1.47 -5.14
N LEU A 102 -3.36 -0.85 -4.51
CA LEU A 102 -2.89 0.51 -4.77
C LEU A 102 -1.44 0.51 -5.28
N ASP A 103 -0.85 -0.66 -5.48
CA ASP A 103 0.57 -0.86 -5.76
C ASP A 103 1.43 -0.10 -4.75
N SER A 104 1.18 -0.40 -3.47
CA SER A 104 1.75 0.33 -2.33
C SER A 104 3.27 0.18 -2.19
N SER A 105 3.87 -0.82 -2.84
CA SER A 105 5.32 -1.07 -2.90
C SER A 105 6.00 -0.46 -4.13
N ALA A 106 5.24 0.00 -5.15
CA ALA A 106 5.83 0.73 -6.26
C ALA A 106 6.42 2.09 -5.83
N PRO A 107 7.46 2.58 -6.52
CA PRO A 107 8.00 3.91 -6.29
C PRO A 107 6.95 5.02 -6.30
N PHE A 108 7.30 6.18 -5.76
CA PHE A 108 6.45 7.37 -5.94
C PHE A 108 6.32 7.66 -7.44
N ALA A 109 5.10 7.93 -7.90
CA ALA A 109 4.88 8.08 -9.33
C ALA A 109 5.71 9.24 -9.93
N ASP A 110 5.94 10.31 -9.17
CA ASP A 110 6.80 11.42 -9.58
C ASP A 110 8.31 11.11 -9.51
N PHE A 111 8.72 9.90 -9.12
CA PHE A 111 10.10 9.40 -9.23
C PHE A 111 10.31 8.56 -10.50
N LEU A 112 9.23 8.17 -11.17
CA LEU A 112 9.31 7.45 -12.44
C LEU A 112 9.77 8.39 -13.56
N ASP A 113 10.53 7.83 -14.49
CA ASP A 113 10.85 8.49 -15.75
C ASP A 113 9.59 8.69 -16.59
N ASP A 114 9.51 9.83 -17.26
CA ASP A 114 8.44 10.19 -18.18
C ASP A 114 8.97 10.73 -19.50
N SER A 115 10.28 10.57 -19.75
CA SER A 115 10.93 11.07 -20.96
C SER A 115 10.57 10.28 -22.21
N ARG A 116 9.99 9.09 -22.05
CA ARG A 116 9.55 8.18 -23.12
C ARG A 116 8.08 7.85 -22.93
N ALA A 117 7.33 7.73 -24.04
CA ALA A 117 5.89 7.43 -23.99
C ALA A 117 5.56 6.16 -23.18
N GLU A 118 6.41 5.13 -23.24
CA GLU A 118 6.26 3.89 -22.48
C GLU A 118 6.43 4.07 -20.96
N THR A 119 7.37 4.91 -20.52
CA THR A 119 7.58 5.18 -19.09
C THR A 119 6.56 6.19 -18.55
N GLU A 120 6.12 7.13 -19.40
CA GLU A 120 5.01 8.04 -19.12
C GLU A 120 3.69 7.29 -18.85
N VAL A 121 3.38 6.26 -19.65
CA VAL A 121 2.17 5.44 -19.45
C VAL A 121 2.21 4.74 -18.08
N ILE A 122 3.35 4.18 -17.68
CA ILE A 122 3.49 3.52 -16.37
C ILE A 122 3.27 4.53 -15.23
N ARG A 123 3.88 5.72 -15.34
CA ARG A 123 3.69 6.82 -14.38
C ARG A 123 2.21 7.18 -14.22
N ASP A 124 1.52 7.38 -15.34
CA ASP A 124 0.14 7.85 -15.35
C ASP A 124 -0.84 6.76 -14.90
N GLN A 125 -0.55 5.49 -15.22
CA GLN A 125 -1.28 4.35 -14.68
C GLN A 125 -1.16 4.27 -13.16
N LEU A 126 0.04 4.39 -12.59
CA LEU A 126 0.24 4.37 -11.14
C LEU A 126 -0.45 5.56 -10.45
N ARG A 127 -0.36 6.76 -11.04
CA ARG A 127 -1.10 7.94 -10.55
C ARG A 127 -2.61 7.71 -10.56
N SER A 128 -3.14 7.19 -11.67
CA SER A 128 -4.57 6.89 -11.80
C SER A 128 -5.01 5.81 -10.82
N LEU A 129 -4.22 4.76 -10.64
CA LEU A 129 -4.48 3.69 -9.68
C LEU A 129 -4.59 4.27 -8.27
N ARG A 130 -3.57 4.99 -7.79
CA ARG A 130 -3.58 5.59 -6.44
C ARG A 130 -4.69 6.62 -6.24
N ALA A 131 -5.09 7.33 -7.31
CA ALA A 131 -6.20 8.28 -7.26
C ALA A 131 -7.58 7.62 -7.25
N THR A 132 -7.74 6.41 -7.82
CA THR A 132 -9.05 5.82 -8.12
C THR A 132 -9.28 4.39 -7.64
N ALA A 133 -8.31 3.70 -7.02
CA ALA A 133 -8.47 2.30 -6.58
C ALA A 133 -9.51 2.16 -5.46
N LEU A 134 -9.37 2.97 -4.40
CA LEU A 134 -10.28 3.00 -3.25
C LEU A 134 -10.42 4.42 -2.71
N SER A 135 -11.12 5.27 -3.44
CA SER A 135 -11.26 6.69 -3.14
C SER A 135 -12.65 7.21 -3.51
N HIS A 136 -12.96 8.46 -3.15
CA HIS A 136 -14.20 9.12 -3.58
C HIS A 136 -14.28 9.32 -5.11
N ASN A 137 -13.15 9.21 -5.81
CA ASN A 137 -13.07 9.28 -7.27
C ASN A 137 -13.22 7.91 -7.95
N THR A 138 -13.26 6.82 -7.18
CA THR A 138 -13.52 5.49 -7.74
C THR A 138 -14.93 5.46 -8.31
N PRO A 139 -15.11 5.09 -9.59
CA PRO A 139 -16.44 4.88 -10.16
C PRO A 139 -17.24 3.88 -9.31
N ALA A 140 -18.53 4.19 -9.08
CA ALA A 140 -19.38 3.38 -8.21
C ALA A 140 -19.45 1.91 -8.66
N ASP A 141 -19.45 1.67 -9.97
CA ASP A 141 -19.48 0.35 -10.61
C ASP A 141 -18.14 -0.41 -10.53
N ARG A 142 -17.07 0.22 -10.00
CA ARG A 142 -15.76 -0.41 -9.75
C ARG A 142 -15.45 -0.61 -8.27
N LEU A 143 -16.11 0.13 -7.37
CA LEU A 143 -15.94 -0.03 -5.93
C LEU A 143 -16.33 -1.44 -5.46
N PHE A 144 -15.52 -2.03 -4.59
CA PHE A 144 -15.75 -3.35 -3.98
C PHE A 144 -15.94 -4.47 -5.00
N ARG A 145 -15.13 -4.41 -6.07
CA ARG A 145 -15.06 -5.43 -7.10
C ARG A 145 -13.62 -5.84 -7.31
N ILE A 146 -13.45 -7.06 -7.79
CA ILE A 146 -12.16 -7.58 -8.23
C ILE A 146 -12.28 -8.07 -9.66
N ASP A 147 -11.19 -7.96 -10.40
CA ASP A 147 -11.04 -8.56 -11.72
C ASP A 147 -10.52 -9.99 -11.55
N ASP A 148 -11.26 -10.98 -12.03
CA ASP A 148 -10.86 -12.39 -11.98
C ASP A 148 -10.40 -12.94 -13.33
N GLY A 149 -10.13 -12.05 -14.29
CA GLY A 149 -9.69 -12.39 -15.65
C GLY A 149 -10.86 -12.64 -16.62
N GLU A 150 -12.06 -12.93 -16.12
CA GLU A 150 -13.30 -12.98 -16.91
C GLU A 150 -14.06 -11.64 -16.87
N GLY A 151 -13.64 -10.75 -15.97
CA GLY A 151 -14.09 -9.37 -15.86
C GLY A 151 -14.28 -8.95 -14.41
N TRP A 152 -14.82 -7.75 -14.24
CA TRP A 152 -15.10 -7.22 -12.91
C TRP A 152 -16.29 -7.93 -12.29
N ARG A 153 -16.14 -8.39 -11.05
CA ARG A 153 -17.24 -8.94 -10.24
C ARG A 153 -17.20 -8.43 -8.81
N ASP A 154 -18.34 -8.46 -8.15
CA ASP A 154 -18.44 -8.11 -6.74
C ASP A 154 -17.58 -9.04 -5.87
N ILE A 155 -17.02 -8.48 -4.80
CA ILE A 155 -16.34 -9.25 -3.76
C ILE A 155 -17.36 -10.20 -3.12
N VAL A 156 -16.97 -11.45 -2.99
CA VAL A 156 -17.76 -12.53 -2.37
C VAL A 156 -17.01 -13.14 -1.19
N GLU A 157 -17.70 -13.97 -0.41
CA GLU A 157 -17.19 -14.57 0.82
C GLU A 157 -15.92 -15.41 0.60
N ARG A 158 -15.75 -16.02 -0.59
CA ARG A 158 -14.54 -16.78 -0.94
C ARG A 158 -13.30 -15.91 -1.12
N ASP A 159 -13.47 -14.61 -1.35
CA ASP A 159 -12.36 -13.67 -1.49
C ASP A 159 -11.82 -13.25 -0.10
N GLY A 160 -12.42 -13.74 0.99
CA GLY A 160 -12.00 -13.50 2.37
C GLY A 160 -12.93 -12.56 3.12
N ALA A 161 -12.45 -12.03 4.25
CA ALA A 161 -13.27 -11.24 5.19
C ALA A 161 -13.60 -9.80 4.69
N MET A 162 -13.14 -9.41 3.50
CA MET A 162 -13.29 -8.06 2.95
C MET A 162 -14.75 -7.63 2.89
N LYS A 163 -15.62 -8.47 2.31
CA LYS A 163 -17.06 -8.17 2.16
C LYS A 163 -17.70 -7.90 3.52
N GLU A 164 -17.49 -8.80 4.48
CA GLU A 164 -18.03 -8.66 5.84
C GLU A 164 -17.58 -7.33 6.48
N VAL A 165 -16.30 -6.98 6.34
CA VAL A 165 -15.73 -5.75 6.90
C VAL A 165 -16.34 -4.50 6.26
N ILE A 166 -16.49 -4.49 4.93
CA ILE A 166 -17.10 -3.37 4.19
C ILE A 166 -18.55 -3.18 4.64
N LEU A 167 -19.34 -4.26 4.68
CA LEU A 167 -20.74 -4.22 5.12
C LEU A 167 -20.88 -3.77 6.56
N ARG A 168 -20.02 -4.28 7.46
CA ARG A 168 -20.00 -3.89 8.87
C ARG A 168 -19.64 -2.42 9.07
N ILE A 169 -18.63 -1.91 8.38
CA ILE A 169 -18.22 -0.50 8.50
C ILE A 169 -19.34 0.40 7.96
N THR A 170 -19.84 0.11 6.76
CA THR A 170 -20.90 0.91 6.11
C THR A 170 -22.27 0.76 6.75
N GLY A 171 -22.49 -0.29 7.55
CA GLY A 171 -23.78 -0.56 8.19
C GLY A 171 -24.84 -1.06 7.21
N THR A 172 -24.42 -1.74 6.14
CA THR A 172 -25.30 -2.19 5.03
C THR A 172 -25.35 -3.71 4.95
N THR A 173 -26.26 -4.25 4.14
CA THR A 173 -26.44 -5.70 3.96
C THR A 173 -25.96 -6.21 2.59
N ASN A 174 -25.63 -5.31 1.66
CA ASN A 174 -25.15 -5.63 0.32
C ASN A 174 -24.16 -4.57 -0.19
N LEU A 175 -23.34 -4.94 -1.18
CA LEU A 175 -22.28 -4.06 -1.69
C LEU A 175 -22.81 -2.87 -2.51
N ALA A 176 -24.01 -2.96 -3.09
CA ALA A 176 -24.61 -1.84 -3.81
C ALA A 176 -24.91 -0.68 -2.85
N ASP A 177 -25.55 -0.96 -1.71
CA ASP A 177 -25.79 0.04 -0.67
C ASP A 177 -24.47 0.50 -0.03
N ALA A 178 -23.51 -0.41 0.16
CA ALA A 178 -22.18 -0.07 0.69
C ALA A 178 -21.45 0.96 -0.18
N ARG A 179 -21.54 0.84 -1.52
CA ARG A 179 -20.97 1.83 -2.46
C ARG A 179 -21.60 3.20 -2.28
N HIS A 180 -22.93 3.25 -2.15
CA HIS A 180 -23.64 4.50 -1.91
C HIS A 180 -23.19 5.15 -0.60
N VAL A 181 -23.07 4.38 0.49
CA VAL A 181 -22.55 4.90 1.77
C VAL A 181 -21.10 5.36 1.63
N PHE A 182 -20.22 4.57 1.01
CA PHE A 182 -18.81 4.92 0.83
C PHE A 182 -18.62 6.23 0.04
N LEU A 183 -19.42 6.48 -0.98
CA LEU A 183 -19.33 7.71 -1.77
C LEU A 183 -19.88 8.93 -1.03
N ASN A 184 -20.92 8.76 -0.20
CA ASN A 184 -21.65 9.88 0.41
C ASN A 184 -21.30 10.16 1.89
N ASP A 185 -20.66 9.23 2.60
CA ASP A 185 -20.26 9.39 4.01
C ASP A 185 -18.74 9.37 4.13
N GLU A 186 -18.15 10.54 4.41
CA GLU A 186 -16.71 10.72 4.51
C GLU A 186 -16.07 9.94 5.66
N GLN A 187 -16.78 9.77 6.77
CA GLN A 187 -16.26 9.07 7.94
C GLN A 187 -16.23 7.57 7.65
N LYS A 188 -17.32 7.02 7.10
CA LYS A 188 -17.39 5.61 6.70
C LYS A 188 -16.39 5.30 5.60
N ARG A 189 -16.23 6.21 4.63
CA ARG A 189 -15.20 6.10 3.60
C ARG A 189 -13.80 6.01 4.20
N ALA A 190 -13.45 6.93 5.10
CA ALA A 190 -12.15 6.93 5.75
C ALA A 190 -11.92 5.64 6.58
N GLU A 191 -12.96 5.13 7.24
CA GLU A 191 -12.90 3.85 7.98
C GLU A 191 -12.63 2.67 7.03
N VAL A 192 -13.30 2.59 5.88
CA VAL A 192 -13.07 1.54 4.87
C VAL A 192 -11.66 1.65 4.27
N ILE A 193 -11.24 2.85 3.85
CA ILE A 193 -9.89 3.08 3.29
C ILE A 193 -8.81 2.67 4.28
N LEU A 194 -8.95 3.04 5.56
CA LEU A 194 -7.97 2.68 6.57
C LEU A 194 -8.05 1.20 7.01
N SER A 195 -9.08 0.48 6.61
CA SER A 195 -9.16 -0.98 6.73
C SER A 195 -8.50 -1.71 5.56
N ASN A 196 -8.07 -1.00 4.52
CA ASN A 196 -7.27 -1.57 3.43
C ASN A 196 -5.77 -1.55 3.80
N ALA A 197 -5.08 -2.69 3.67
CA ALA A 197 -3.66 -2.79 4.02
C ALA A 197 -2.81 -1.88 3.14
N ASP A 198 -3.08 -1.93 1.84
CA ASP A 198 -2.38 -1.16 0.81
C ASP A 198 -2.54 0.36 0.97
N SER A 199 -3.74 0.83 1.32
CA SER A 199 -3.96 2.25 1.62
C SER A 199 -3.20 2.73 2.85
N VAL A 200 -3.06 1.87 3.88
CA VAL A 200 -2.28 2.20 5.07
C VAL A 200 -0.78 2.18 4.77
N ALA A 201 -0.32 1.21 3.98
CA ALA A 201 1.07 1.12 3.54
C ALA A 201 1.47 2.33 2.70
N ALA A 202 0.71 2.65 1.64
CA ALA A 202 0.95 3.82 0.79
C ALA A 202 1.01 5.13 1.61
N LEU A 203 0.06 5.33 2.53
CA LEU A 203 0.07 6.50 3.43
C LEU A 203 1.34 6.59 4.26
N LEU A 204 1.84 5.48 4.82
CA LEU A 204 3.07 5.51 5.61
C LEU A 204 4.31 5.75 4.75
N MET A 205 4.37 5.19 3.54
CA MET A 205 5.46 5.44 2.61
C MET A 205 5.51 6.93 2.22
N ASP A 206 4.36 7.54 1.94
CA ASP A 206 4.24 8.98 1.66
C ASP A 206 4.64 9.84 2.87
N LEU A 207 4.18 9.49 4.08
CA LEU A 207 4.57 10.21 5.30
C LEU A 207 6.07 10.11 5.59
N GLY A 208 6.68 8.94 5.35
CA GLY A 208 8.12 8.73 5.50
C GLY A 208 8.93 9.60 4.54
N ARG A 209 8.41 9.82 3.32
CA ARG A 209 9.02 10.72 2.34
C ARG A 209 9.07 12.17 2.83
N SER A 210 7.94 12.70 3.33
CA SER A 210 7.83 14.09 3.80
C SER A 210 8.67 14.41 5.05
N GLN A 211 9.10 13.39 5.80
CA GLN A 211 9.91 13.55 7.02
C GLN A 211 11.42 13.35 6.78
N VAL A 212 11.82 12.78 5.63
CA VAL A 212 13.22 12.47 5.30
C VAL A 212 13.80 13.38 4.22
N LEU A 213 12.95 13.97 3.37
CA LEU A 213 13.38 15.02 2.44
C LEU A 213 13.14 16.38 3.11
N PRO A 214 14.13 17.29 3.18
CA PRO A 214 13.83 18.66 3.52
C PRO A 214 12.82 19.19 2.49
N GLU A 215 11.86 19.99 2.94
CA GLU A 215 11.08 20.85 2.05
C GLU A 215 12.04 21.49 1.03
N PRO A 216 11.72 21.53 -0.28
CA PRO A 216 12.50 22.31 -1.22
C PRO A 216 12.48 23.76 -0.72
N GLY A 217 13.55 24.15 -0.02
CA GLY A 217 13.60 25.40 0.71
C GLY A 217 13.40 26.56 -0.25
N ASP A 218 12.50 27.46 0.13
CA ASP A 218 12.44 28.79 -0.44
C ASP A 218 13.84 29.40 -0.39
N ASP A 219 14.26 29.91 -1.54
CA ASP A 219 15.55 30.54 -1.79
C ASP A 219 15.67 31.82 -0.94
N GLU A 220 16.00 31.69 0.34
CA GLU A 220 16.35 32.83 1.17
C GLU A 220 17.71 33.35 0.72
N THR A 221 17.63 34.36 -0.15
CA THR A 221 18.71 35.28 -0.50
C THR A 221 19.53 35.65 0.74
N ILE A 222 20.75 35.13 0.81
CA ILE A 222 21.75 35.57 1.78
C ILE A 222 22.16 36.99 1.39
N THR A 223 21.53 37.99 2.01
CA THR A 223 22.07 39.35 2.03
C THR A 223 23.31 39.38 2.91
N SER A 224 24.47 39.34 2.26
CA SER A 224 25.76 39.67 2.87
C SER A 224 25.70 41.10 3.42
N SER A 225 25.82 41.25 4.74
CA SER A 225 26.11 42.51 5.39
C SER A 225 27.55 42.50 5.88
N ARG A 226 28.24 43.61 5.60
CA ARG A 226 29.65 43.91 5.84
C ARG A 226 30.05 43.92 7.31
#